data_AF-A0A940N701-F1
#
_entry.id   AF-A0A940N701-F1
#
_cell.length_a   1.000
_cell.length_b   1.000
_cell.length_c   1.000
_cell.angle_alpha   90.00
_cell.angle_beta   90.00
_cell.angle_gamma   90.00
#
_symmetry.space_group_name_H-M   'P 1'
#
loop_
_entity.id
_entity.type
_entity.pdbx_description
1 polymer ?
#
loop_
_entity_poly.entity_id
_entity_poly.type
_entity_poly.pdbx_seq_one_letter_code
_entity_poly.pdbx_strand_id
1 'polypeptide(L)'
;MAQLTSEQLAFLKSQKISLSLLFDATGLSQSQREAVMRQMDKKFYYGGAACQKAGHTLRTKAGHCIQCDTSKIAYQLRSSDPGYVYLAHSKTTGYVKVGFSKEHPQDRSLTLRNEAYGNIKDWDIKKIVRLERNAGRHEFAVHELLESYRAPVVYEKTSGNFVECREIFKCDLAAALATFSSVLDRAS
;
A
#
# COMPACT_ATOMS: atom_id res chain seq x y z
N MET A 1 12.01 14.50 -1.08
CA MET A 1 10.78 13.75 -0.76
C MET A 1 9.90 14.62 0.12
N ALA A 2 8.60 14.71 -0.18
CA ALA A 2 7.65 15.37 0.69
C ALA A 2 7.45 14.55 1.97
N GLN A 3 6.96 15.19 3.02
CA GLN A 3 6.55 14.53 4.26
C GLN A 3 5.07 14.81 4.51
N LEU A 4 4.36 13.81 5.02
CA LEU A 4 2.97 13.99 5.43
C LEU A 4 2.92 14.83 6.70
N THR A 5 2.07 15.85 6.71
CA THR A 5 1.85 16.67 7.91
C THR A 5 1.01 15.90 8.94
N SER A 6 1.05 16.33 10.20
CA SER A 6 0.20 15.77 11.27
C SER A 6 -1.29 15.85 10.92
N GLU A 7 -1.72 16.93 10.28
CA GLU A 7 -3.11 17.11 9.80
C GLU A 7 -3.46 16.10 8.71
N GLN A 8 -2.54 15.86 7.76
CA GLN A 8 -2.74 14.85 6.71
C GLN A 8 -2.82 13.44 7.29
N LEU A 9 -1.94 13.11 8.25
CA LEU A 9 -1.99 11.82 8.94
C LEU A 9 -3.31 11.63 9.71
N ALA A 10 -3.75 12.66 10.44
CA ALA A 10 -5.03 12.62 11.15
C ALA A 10 -6.22 12.47 10.19
N PHE A 11 -6.21 13.19 9.06
CA PHE A 11 -7.21 13.06 8.01
C PHE A 11 -7.25 11.63 7.44
N LEU A 12 -6.11 11.08 7.00
CA LEU A 12 -6.02 9.74 6.44
C LEU A 12 -6.54 8.68 7.42
N LYS A 13 -6.17 8.80 8.70
CA LYS A 13 -6.67 7.92 9.77
C LYS A 13 -8.18 8.02 9.93
N SER A 14 -8.75 9.23 9.97
CA SER A 14 -10.20 9.44 10.08
C SER A 14 -10.98 8.83 8.91
N GLN A 15 -10.37 8.84 7.71
CA GLN A 15 -10.94 8.28 6.49
C GLN A 15 -10.62 6.79 6.32
N LYS A 16 -9.92 6.16 7.29
CA LYS A 16 -9.48 4.76 7.25
C LYS A 16 -8.67 4.43 5.99
N ILE A 17 -7.80 5.36 5.59
CA ILE A 17 -6.89 5.20 4.46
C ILE A 17 -5.53 4.74 4.99
N SER A 18 -5.11 3.54 4.61
CA SER A 18 -3.76 3.06 4.89
C SER A 18 -2.70 3.92 4.20
N LEU A 19 -1.60 4.21 4.91
CA LEU A 19 -0.45 4.88 4.29
C LEU A 19 0.17 4.04 3.16
N SER A 20 -0.03 2.72 3.15
CA SER A 20 0.36 1.85 2.04
C SER A 20 -0.40 2.12 0.74
N LEU A 21 -1.54 2.80 0.78
CA LEU A 21 -2.28 3.22 -0.42
C LEU A 21 -1.77 4.55 -1.01
N LEU A 22 -0.84 5.20 -0.32
CA LEU A 22 -0.20 6.45 -0.73
C LEU A 22 1.23 6.22 -1.21
N PHE A 23 1.72 7.18 -1.98
CA PHE A 23 3.14 7.34 -2.24
C PHE A 23 3.50 8.82 -2.45
N ASP A 24 4.77 9.16 -2.26
CA ASP A 24 5.31 10.48 -2.58
C ASP A 24 5.47 10.61 -4.09
N ALA A 25 4.79 11.59 -4.69
CA ALA A 25 4.89 11.91 -6.11
C ALA A 25 5.69 13.20 -6.38
N THR A 26 6.46 13.68 -5.40
CA THR A 26 7.35 14.84 -5.56
C THR A 26 8.27 14.66 -6.75
N GLY A 27 8.30 15.65 -7.64
CA GLY A 27 9.17 15.64 -8.83
C GLY A 27 8.69 14.75 -9.98
N LEU A 28 7.57 14.04 -9.84
CA LEU A 28 7.03 13.20 -10.90
C LEU A 28 6.10 13.97 -11.84
N SER A 29 6.22 13.68 -13.15
CA SER A 29 5.22 14.07 -14.13
C SER A 29 3.90 13.30 -13.93
N GLN A 30 2.81 13.76 -14.54
CA GLN A 30 1.53 13.07 -14.48
C GLN A 30 1.63 11.63 -15.01
N SER A 31 2.32 11.41 -16.14
CA SER A 31 2.45 10.08 -16.75
C SER A 31 3.27 9.13 -15.88
N GLN A 32 4.38 9.60 -15.31
CA GLN A 32 5.20 8.82 -14.37
C GLN A 32 4.41 8.43 -13.14
N ARG A 33 3.71 9.40 -12.54
CA ARG A 33 2.87 9.18 -11.36
C ARG A 33 1.79 8.14 -11.63
N GLU A 34 1.08 8.24 -12.74
CA GLU A 34 0.04 7.25 -13.10
C GLU A 34 0.60 5.84 -13.33
N ALA A 35 1.79 5.72 -13.93
CA ALA A 35 2.46 4.45 -14.13
C ALA A 35 2.83 3.80 -12.79
N VAL A 36 3.45 4.56 -11.88
CA VAL A 36 3.81 4.11 -10.52
C VAL A 36 2.56 3.67 -9.75
N MET A 37 1.48 4.47 -9.77
CA MET A 37 0.23 4.12 -9.09
C MET A 37 -0.39 2.82 -9.61
N ARG A 38 -0.35 2.57 -10.93
CA ARG A 38 -0.87 1.33 -11.53
C ARG A 38 -0.05 0.12 -11.11
N GLN A 39 1.28 0.20 -11.20
CA GLN A 39 2.17 -0.92 -10.91
C GLN A 39 2.20 -1.29 -9.42
N MET A 40 2.15 -0.28 -8.55
CA MET A 40 2.21 -0.45 -7.10
C MET A 40 0.82 -0.49 -6.43
N ASP A 41 -0.24 -0.50 -7.23
CA ASP A 41 -1.65 -0.44 -6.80
C ASP A 41 -1.97 0.68 -5.79
N LYS A 42 -1.28 1.83 -5.90
CA LYS A 42 -1.51 3.00 -5.04
C LYS A 42 -2.78 3.73 -5.48
N LYS A 43 -3.59 4.16 -4.52
CA LYS A 43 -4.88 4.85 -4.77
C LYS A 43 -4.75 6.37 -4.71
N PHE A 44 -3.84 6.85 -3.86
CA PHE A 44 -3.62 8.28 -3.64
C PHE A 44 -2.13 8.61 -3.68
N TYR A 45 -1.82 9.90 -3.77
CA TYR A 45 -0.46 10.42 -3.69
C TYR A 45 -0.41 11.74 -2.94
N TYR A 46 0.79 12.13 -2.52
CA TYR A 46 1.12 13.44 -1.95
C TYR A 46 2.39 14.00 -2.62
N GLY A 47 2.81 15.21 -2.24
CA GLY A 47 4.01 15.84 -2.82
C GLY A 47 3.86 16.39 -4.25
N GLY A 48 2.67 16.26 -4.85
CA GLY A 48 2.32 16.93 -6.11
C GLY A 48 1.75 18.34 -5.91
N ALA A 49 1.27 18.94 -7.00
CA ALA A 49 0.72 20.30 -6.98
C ALA A 49 -0.43 20.47 -5.97
N ALA A 50 -0.35 21.53 -5.17
CA ALA A 50 -1.38 21.91 -4.21
C ALA A 50 -2.72 22.22 -4.91
N CYS A 51 -3.85 21.94 -4.25
CA CYS A 51 -5.17 22.30 -4.78
C CYS A 51 -5.41 23.81 -4.67
N GLN A 52 -6.09 24.40 -5.65
CA GLN A 52 -6.34 25.85 -5.68
C GLN A 52 -7.27 26.32 -4.55
N LYS A 53 -8.15 25.44 -4.07
CA LYS A 53 -9.16 25.78 -3.06
C LYS A 53 -8.57 26.00 -1.66
N ALA A 54 -7.61 25.18 -1.27
CA ALA A 54 -7.15 25.11 0.14
C ALA A 54 -5.67 24.70 0.29
N GLY A 55 -4.90 24.61 -0.79
CA GLY A 55 -3.48 24.27 -0.72
C GLY A 55 -3.18 22.79 -0.44
N HIS A 56 -4.17 21.91 -0.35
CA HIS A 56 -3.98 20.49 -0.02
C HIS A 56 -3.22 19.71 -1.11
N THR A 57 -2.40 18.75 -0.69
CA THR A 57 -1.56 17.93 -1.59
C THR A 57 -1.96 16.45 -1.67
N LEU A 58 -2.90 15.97 -0.84
CA LEU A 58 -3.45 14.62 -0.94
C LEU A 58 -4.39 14.50 -2.15
N ARG A 59 -4.03 13.66 -3.12
CA ARG A 59 -4.75 13.56 -4.39
C ARG A 59 -4.98 12.13 -4.88
N THR A 60 -6.07 11.92 -5.61
CA THR A 60 -6.36 10.67 -6.35
C THR A 60 -5.48 10.55 -7.59
N LYS A 61 -5.43 9.36 -8.22
CA LYS A 61 -4.75 9.16 -9.51
C LYS A 61 -5.10 10.20 -10.59
N ALA A 62 -6.39 10.55 -10.70
CA ALA A 62 -6.89 11.58 -11.63
C ALA A 62 -6.55 13.02 -11.20
N GLY A 63 -5.92 13.20 -10.04
CA GLY A 63 -5.50 14.49 -9.51
C GLY A 63 -6.54 15.21 -8.68
N HIS A 64 -7.67 14.62 -8.33
CA HIS A 64 -8.66 15.26 -7.45
C HIS A 64 -8.17 15.33 -6.01
N CYS A 65 -8.41 16.44 -5.31
CA CYS A 65 -8.06 16.60 -3.91
C CYS A 65 -9.06 15.85 -3.01
N ILE A 66 -8.58 14.87 -2.25
CA ILE A 66 -9.43 14.06 -1.39
C ILE A 66 -9.83 14.74 -0.08
N GLN A 67 -9.07 15.75 0.35
CA GLN A 67 -9.42 16.57 1.52
C GLN A 67 -10.53 17.58 1.21
N CYS A 68 -10.63 18.04 -0.05
CA CYS A 68 -11.70 18.94 -0.49
C CYS A 68 -12.99 18.20 -0.86
N ASP A 69 -12.87 16.95 -1.32
CA ASP A 69 -13.99 16.13 -1.77
C ASP A 69 -13.74 14.67 -1.37
N THR A 70 -14.24 14.31 -0.18
CA THR A 70 -14.12 12.96 0.39
C THR A 70 -14.94 11.93 -0.37
N SER A 71 -15.90 12.32 -1.23
CA SER A 71 -16.65 11.36 -2.06
C SER A 71 -15.73 10.58 -3.01
N LYS A 72 -14.59 11.17 -3.39
CA LYS A 72 -13.56 10.55 -4.24
C LYS A 72 -12.77 9.47 -3.52
N ILE A 73 -12.86 9.39 -2.20
CA ILE A 73 -12.22 8.37 -1.38
C ILE A 73 -13.00 7.06 -1.51
N ALA A 74 -14.30 7.07 -1.25
CA ALA A 74 -15.14 5.87 -1.27
C ALA A 74 -15.09 5.14 -2.63
N TYR A 75 -15.08 5.90 -3.73
CA TYR A 75 -14.94 5.36 -5.08
C TYR A 75 -13.61 4.61 -5.31
N GLN A 76 -12.52 5.11 -4.72
CA GLN A 76 -11.17 4.55 -4.89
C GLN A 76 -10.84 3.45 -3.88
N LEU A 77 -11.39 3.57 -2.68
CA LEU A 77 -11.10 2.63 -1.60
C LEU A 77 -11.79 1.28 -1.79
N ARG A 78 -12.96 1.23 -2.46
CA ARG A 78 -13.84 0.04 -2.58
C ARG A 78 -13.46 -1.04 -1.58
N SER A 79 -13.57 -0.66 -0.31
CA SER A 79 -13.07 -1.45 0.82
C SER A 79 -13.97 -2.65 1.09
N SER A 80 -14.88 -2.95 0.14
CA SER A 80 -15.83 -4.03 0.04
C SER A 80 -15.54 -4.98 -1.12
N ASP A 81 -14.59 -4.67 -2.01
CA ASP A 81 -14.28 -5.52 -3.17
C ASP A 81 -13.81 -6.91 -2.70
N PRO A 82 -14.28 -7.99 -3.35
CA PRO A 82 -13.71 -9.31 -3.16
C PRO A 82 -12.27 -9.32 -3.65
N GLY A 83 -11.45 -10.17 -3.04
CA GLY A 83 -10.06 -10.31 -3.44
C GLY A 83 -9.28 -11.26 -2.54
N TYR A 84 -7.98 -11.26 -2.73
CA TYR A 84 -7.04 -12.04 -1.96
C TYR A 84 -6.20 -11.10 -1.12
N VAL A 85 -6.07 -11.41 0.16
CA VAL A 85 -5.03 -10.84 1.00
C VAL A 85 -3.94 -11.89 1.13
N TYR A 86 -2.68 -11.48 0.98
CA TYR A 86 -1.54 -12.39 1.01
C TYR A 86 -0.41 -11.85 1.87
N LEU A 87 0.39 -12.78 2.38
CA LEU A 87 1.63 -12.53 3.11
C LEU A 87 2.78 -13.15 2.34
N ALA A 88 3.74 -12.32 1.92
CA ALA A 88 4.99 -12.74 1.31
C ALA A 88 6.16 -12.55 2.30
N HIS A 89 7.18 -13.38 2.19
CA HIS A 89 8.37 -13.33 3.03
C HIS A 89 9.63 -13.51 2.17
N SER A 90 10.69 -12.77 2.51
CA SER A 90 12.01 -12.91 1.93
C SER A 90 12.94 -13.61 2.92
N LYS A 91 13.54 -14.74 2.53
CA LYS A 91 14.48 -15.46 3.40
C LYS A 91 15.80 -14.71 3.56
N THR A 92 16.23 -13.99 2.53
CA THR A 92 17.50 -13.26 2.53
C THR A 92 17.46 -12.01 3.43
N THR A 93 16.35 -11.27 3.45
CA THR A 93 16.21 -10.05 4.24
C THR A 93 15.46 -10.23 5.57
N GLY A 94 14.69 -11.31 5.69
CA GLY A 94 13.75 -11.51 6.80
C GLY A 94 12.55 -10.57 6.74
N TYR A 95 12.31 -9.88 5.62
CA TYR A 95 11.18 -8.96 5.49
C TYR A 95 9.91 -9.70 5.12
N VAL A 96 8.80 -9.15 5.62
CA VAL A 96 7.44 -9.57 5.32
C VAL A 96 6.73 -8.47 4.54
N LYS A 97 5.97 -8.84 3.51
CA LYS A 97 5.06 -7.95 2.78
C LYS A 97 3.64 -8.47 2.91
N VAL A 98 2.72 -7.60 3.30
CA VAL A 98 1.28 -7.87 3.28
C VAL A 98 0.65 -7.07 2.17
N GLY A 99 -0.14 -7.71 1.31
CA GLY A 99 -0.76 -7.05 0.17
C GLY A 99 -2.12 -7.60 -0.21
N PHE A 100 -2.85 -6.81 -0.98
CA PHE A 100 -4.10 -7.17 -1.63
C PHE A 100 -3.92 -7.45 -3.14
N SER A 101 -4.74 -8.35 -3.69
CA SER A 101 -4.85 -8.61 -5.12
C SER A 101 -6.27 -9.01 -5.51
N LYS A 102 -6.76 -8.59 -6.68
CA LYS A 102 -8.05 -9.08 -7.21
C LYS A 102 -7.94 -10.49 -7.77
N GLU A 103 -6.79 -10.80 -8.37
CA GLU A 103 -6.44 -12.09 -8.96
C GLU A 103 -5.63 -12.94 -7.98
N HIS A 104 -5.52 -14.24 -8.26
CA HIS A 104 -4.85 -15.17 -7.36
C HIS A 104 -3.36 -14.79 -7.16
N PRO A 105 -2.86 -14.65 -5.91
CA PRO A 105 -1.52 -14.11 -5.66
C PRO A 105 -0.32 -14.95 -6.14
N GLN A 106 -0.54 -16.16 -6.67
CA GLN A 106 0.57 -16.96 -7.22
C GLN A 106 1.28 -16.25 -8.38
N ASP A 107 0.53 -15.63 -9.30
CA ASP A 107 1.11 -14.84 -10.39
C ASP A 107 1.81 -13.58 -9.85
N ARG A 108 1.29 -13.03 -8.74
CA ARG A 108 1.90 -11.88 -8.05
C ARG A 108 3.26 -12.23 -7.46
N SER A 109 3.48 -13.47 -7.02
CA SER A 109 4.79 -13.92 -6.52
C SER A 109 5.89 -13.80 -7.58
N LEU A 110 5.54 -14.07 -8.85
CA LEU A 110 6.47 -13.95 -9.97
C LEU A 110 6.73 -12.48 -10.27
N THR A 111 5.69 -11.63 -10.30
CA THR A 111 5.86 -10.19 -10.49
C THR A 111 6.73 -9.56 -9.40
N LEU A 112 6.51 -9.90 -8.12
CA LEU A 112 7.29 -9.36 -7.01
C LEU A 112 8.77 -9.66 -7.15
N ARG A 113 9.12 -10.88 -7.59
CA ARG A 113 10.50 -11.31 -7.81
C ARG A 113 11.10 -10.66 -9.06
N ASN A 114 10.39 -10.68 -10.18
CA ASN A 114 10.85 -10.12 -11.45
C ASN A 114 11.06 -8.60 -11.38
N GLU A 115 10.19 -7.89 -10.67
CA GLU A 115 10.30 -6.44 -10.48
C GLU A 115 11.20 -6.05 -9.32
N ALA A 116 11.84 -7.02 -8.65
CA ALA A 116 12.66 -6.82 -7.46
C ALA A 116 11.98 -5.88 -6.45
N TYR A 117 10.71 -6.14 -6.12
CA TYR A 117 9.88 -5.20 -5.36
C TYR A 117 10.53 -4.85 -4.02
N GLY A 118 10.79 -3.55 -3.77
CA GLY A 118 11.52 -3.12 -2.58
C GLY A 118 12.99 -3.58 -2.56
N ASN A 119 13.63 -3.73 -3.72
CA ASN A 119 14.97 -4.29 -3.94
C ASN A 119 15.13 -5.77 -3.51
N ILE A 120 14.03 -6.53 -3.47
CA ILE A 120 14.01 -7.90 -2.98
C ILE A 120 13.52 -8.84 -4.09
N LYS A 121 14.31 -9.88 -4.37
CA LYS A 121 14.10 -10.79 -5.51
C LYS A 121 13.71 -12.21 -5.12
N ASP A 122 13.70 -12.52 -3.83
CA ASP A 122 13.39 -13.85 -3.28
C ASP A 122 12.05 -13.88 -2.52
N TRP A 123 11.12 -12.98 -2.88
CA TRP A 123 9.77 -12.99 -2.33
C TRP A 123 9.09 -14.34 -2.53
N ASP A 124 8.62 -14.91 -1.43
CA ASP A 124 7.89 -16.17 -1.41
C ASP A 124 6.56 -16.02 -0.66
N ILE A 125 5.46 -16.47 -1.25
CA ILE A 125 4.12 -16.31 -0.66
C ILE A 125 3.91 -17.40 0.39
N LYS A 126 3.64 -16.99 1.63
CA LYS A 126 3.51 -17.89 2.79
C LYS A 126 2.07 -18.16 3.19
N LYS A 127 1.17 -17.19 3.02
CA LYS A 127 -0.27 -17.36 3.30
C LYS A 127 -1.09 -16.53 2.31
N ILE A 128 -2.22 -17.08 1.89
CA ILE A 128 -3.22 -16.45 1.03
C ILE A 128 -4.58 -16.72 1.64
N VAL A 129 -5.43 -15.70 1.73
CA VAL A 129 -6.84 -15.84 2.10
C VAL A 129 -7.68 -15.11 1.06
N ARG A 130 -8.63 -15.85 0.47
CA ARG A 130 -9.68 -15.28 -0.39
C ARG A 130 -10.77 -14.72 0.52
N LEU A 131 -11.16 -13.47 0.27
CA LEU A 131 -12.27 -12.82 0.94
C LEU A 131 -13.31 -12.41 -0.10
N GLU A 132 -14.56 -12.78 0.15
CA GLU A 132 -15.68 -12.44 -0.73
C GLU A 132 -16.11 -10.98 -0.59
N ARG A 133 -15.77 -10.35 0.53
CA ARG A 133 -15.97 -8.92 0.76
C ARG A 133 -14.88 -8.40 1.68
N ASN A 134 -14.68 -7.10 1.62
CA ASN A 134 -13.86 -6.36 2.57
C ASN A 134 -12.37 -6.71 2.60
N ALA A 135 -11.80 -7.21 1.50
CA ALA A 135 -10.40 -7.65 1.48
C ALA A 135 -9.41 -6.54 1.83
N GLY A 136 -9.56 -5.34 1.24
CA GLY A 136 -8.72 -4.18 1.55
C GLY A 136 -8.85 -3.69 3.01
N ARG A 137 -10.01 -3.89 3.64
CA ARG A 137 -10.19 -3.55 5.06
C ARG A 137 -9.39 -4.49 5.97
N HIS A 138 -9.34 -5.77 5.64
CA HIS A 138 -8.55 -6.73 6.42
C HIS A 138 -7.05 -6.54 6.19
N GLU A 139 -6.63 -6.27 4.96
CA GLU A 139 -5.24 -5.86 4.67
C GLU A 139 -4.84 -4.66 5.54
N PHE A 140 -5.67 -3.62 5.59
CA PHE A 140 -5.42 -2.44 6.41
C PHE A 140 -5.31 -2.77 7.90
N ALA A 141 -6.20 -3.61 8.44
CA ALA A 141 -6.14 -4.03 9.84
C ALA A 141 -4.84 -4.79 10.16
N VAL A 142 -4.33 -5.61 9.24
CA VAL A 142 -3.02 -6.25 9.39
C VAL A 142 -1.90 -5.21 9.36
N HIS A 143 -1.96 -4.22 8.46
CA HIS A 143 -0.96 -3.13 8.42
C HIS A 143 -0.94 -2.33 9.73
N GLU A 144 -2.10 -2.00 10.30
CA GLU A 144 -2.17 -1.26 11.58
C GLU A 144 -1.50 -2.04 12.73
N LEU A 145 -1.69 -3.36 12.79
CA LEU A 145 -1.07 -4.20 13.82
C LEU A 145 0.44 -4.40 13.61
N LEU A 146 0.91 -4.34 12.37
CA LEU A 146 2.33 -4.47 12.03
C LEU A 146 3.06 -3.13 11.92
N GLU A 147 2.38 -2.01 12.13
CA GLU A 147 2.90 -0.65 11.92
C GLU A 147 4.22 -0.39 12.64
N SER A 148 4.36 -0.87 13.89
CA SER A 148 5.59 -0.73 14.69
C SER A 148 6.79 -1.48 14.11
N TYR A 149 6.54 -2.45 13.24
CA TYR A 149 7.57 -3.23 12.54
C TYR A 149 7.86 -2.71 11.14
N ARG A 150 7.30 -1.57 10.71
CA ARG A 150 7.52 -1.03 9.36
C ARG A 150 9.01 -0.91 9.06
N ALA A 151 9.44 -1.49 7.95
CA ALA A 151 10.81 -1.38 7.47
C ALA A 151 10.95 -0.10 6.62
N PRO A 152 12.06 0.65 6.73
CA PRO A 152 12.32 1.86 5.93
C PRO A 152 12.78 1.48 4.52
N VAL A 153 11.99 0.70 3.79
CA VAL A 153 12.35 0.24 2.45
C VAL A 153 11.98 1.32 1.43
N VAL A 154 13.00 1.90 0.82
CA VAL A 154 12.88 2.81 -0.33
C VAL A 154 13.64 2.20 -1.50
N TYR A 155 13.06 2.23 -2.69
CA TYR A 155 13.71 1.70 -3.88
C TYR A 155 13.39 2.51 -5.13
N GLU A 156 14.28 2.43 -6.11
CA GLU A 156 14.09 3.05 -7.42
C GLU A 156 13.14 2.19 -8.25
N LYS A 157 11.95 2.71 -8.57
CA LYS A 157 10.94 1.99 -9.36
C LYS A 157 11.09 2.24 -10.86
N THR A 158 11.44 3.46 -11.22
CA THR A 158 11.75 3.90 -12.59
C THR A 158 12.96 4.83 -12.50
N SER A 159 13.72 5.00 -13.58
CA SER A 159 14.94 5.81 -13.57
C SER A 159 14.72 7.19 -12.93
N GLY A 160 15.42 7.44 -11.82
CA GLY A 160 15.36 8.66 -11.01
C GLY A 160 14.20 8.75 -10.00
N ASN A 161 13.30 7.76 -9.98
CA ASN A 161 12.06 7.79 -9.19
C ASN A 161 12.09 6.77 -8.05
N PHE A 162 12.22 7.28 -6.83
CA PHE A 162 12.24 6.49 -5.61
C PHE A 162 10.86 6.40 -4.98
N VAL A 163 10.52 5.21 -4.47
CA VAL A 163 9.26 4.97 -3.76
C VAL A 163 9.51 4.27 -2.44
N GLU A 164 8.82 4.75 -1.40
CA GLU A 164 8.77 4.13 -0.08
C GLU A 164 7.70 3.01 -0.03
N CYS A 165 8.11 1.83 0.42
CA CYS A 165 7.26 0.67 0.61
C CYS A 165 6.74 0.63 2.05
N ARG A 166 5.53 1.14 2.27
CA ARG A 166 4.93 1.20 3.62
C ARG A 166 4.26 -0.09 4.06
N GLU A 167 4.14 -1.04 3.15
CA GLU A 167 3.57 -2.37 3.37
C GLU A 167 4.63 -3.49 3.51
N ILE A 168 5.89 -3.12 3.76
CA ILE A 168 6.98 -4.03 4.10
C ILE A 168 7.34 -3.85 5.58
N PHE A 169 7.46 -4.97 6.28
CA PHE A 169 7.68 -5.04 7.72
C PHE A 169 8.89 -5.91 8.02
N LYS A 170 9.65 -5.53 9.04
CA LYS A 170 10.76 -6.30 9.61
C LYS A 170 10.32 -6.91 10.93
N CYS A 171 9.80 -8.12 10.87
CA CYS A 171 9.35 -8.90 12.02
C CYS A 171 9.57 -10.39 11.77
N ASP A 172 9.55 -11.18 12.84
CA ASP A 172 9.61 -12.63 12.72
C ASP A 172 8.43 -13.17 11.90
N LEU A 173 8.70 -14.17 11.05
CA LEU A 173 7.67 -14.73 10.17
C LEU A 173 6.51 -15.35 10.96
N ALA A 174 6.77 -16.02 12.08
CA ALA A 174 5.72 -16.63 12.89
C ALA A 174 4.83 -15.54 13.52
N ALA A 175 5.44 -14.45 14.02
CA ALA A 175 4.69 -13.30 14.53
C ALA A 175 3.81 -12.64 13.44
N ALA A 176 4.34 -12.50 12.22
CA ALA A 176 3.60 -11.95 11.10
C ALA A 176 2.44 -12.86 10.67
N LEU A 177 2.68 -14.18 10.60
CA LEU A 177 1.64 -15.18 10.29
C LEU A 177 0.54 -15.21 11.37
N ALA A 178 0.90 -15.12 12.64
CA ALA A 178 -0.06 -15.06 13.74
C ALA A 178 -0.93 -13.80 13.66
N THR A 179 -0.32 -12.65 13.38
CA THR A 179 -1.04 -11.37 13.19
C THR A 179 -1.97 -11.43 11.99
N PHE A 180 -1.48 -11.95 10.86
CA PHE A 180 -2.27 -12.12 9.65
C PHE A 180 -3.49 -13.02 9.88
N SER A 181 -3.28 -14.15 10.55
CA SER A 181 -4.32 -15.13 10.87
C SER A 181 -5.35 -14.57 11.85
N SER A 182 -4.93 -13.83 12.88
CA SER A 182 -5.85 -13.26 13.87
C SER A 182 -6.85 -12.27 13.28
N VAL A 183 -6.48 -11.59 12.19
CA VAL A 183 -7.35 -10.67 11.44
C VAL A 183 -8.23 -11.43 10.45
N LEU A 184 -7.66 -12.40 9.72
CA LEU A 184 -8.30 -12.98 8.53
C LEU A 184 -9.08 -14.27 8.81
N ASP A 185 -8.73 -15.05 9.83
CA ASP A 185 -9.45 -16.27 10.18
C ASP A 185 -10.79 -15.96 10.90
N ARG A 186 -11.01 -14.70 11.31
CA ARG A 186 -12.28 -14.20 11.86
C ARG A 186 -13.25 -13.68 10.80
N ALA A 187 -12.84 -13.70 9.53
CA ALA A 187 -13.56 -13.10 8.40
C ALA A 187 -14.31 -14.12 7.52
N SER A 188 -14.06 -15.41 7.76
CA SER A 188 -14.72 -16.58 7.17
C SER A 188 -15.83 -17.10 8.08
#